data_AF-A0A354XVV1-F1
#
_entry.id   AF-A0A354XVV1-F1
#
_cell.length_a   1.000
_cell.length_b   1.000
_cell.length_c   1.000
_cell.angle_alpha   90.00
_cell.angle_beta   90.00
_cell.angle_gamma   90.00
#
_symmetry.space_group_name_H-M   'P 1'
#
loop_
_entity.id
_entity.type
_entity.pdbx_description
1 polymer ?
#
loop_
_entity_poly.entity_id
_entity_poly.type
_entity_poly.pdbx_seq_one_letter_code
_entity_poly.pdbx_strand_id
1 'polypeptide(L)' 'AVIEKTRYLVKVGKHTFEVDEFGGENAGLQIAEVELESEEESYEKPGWLGHEVTGNVRYYNSYLSIHPYREWAEQ' A
#
# COMPACT_ATOMS: atom_id res chain seq x y z
N ALA A 1 -12.18 -2.31 -12.57
CA ALA A 1 -11.82 -3.73 -12.73
C ALA A 1 -11.69 -4.41 -11.37
N VAL A 2 -11.60 -5.74 -11.32
CA VAL A 2 -11.29 -6.48 -10.08
C VAL A 2 -9.80 -6.32 -9.78
N ILE A 3 -9.43 -5.97 -8.55
CA ILE A 3 -8.04 -5.90 -8.12
C ILE A 3 -7.65 -7.25 -7.53
N GLU A 4 -6.59 -7.85 -8.08
CA GLU A 4 -5.95 -9.04 -7.52
C GLU A 4 -4.86 -8.60 -6.55
N LYS A 5 -4.92 -9.08 -5.31
CA LYS A 5 -3.87 -8.84 -4.31
C LYS A 5 -3.81 -9.93 -3.25
N THR A 6 -2.62 -10.15 -2.71
CA THR A 6 -2.40 -10.95 -1.50
C THR A 6 -2.08 -10.01 -0.34
N ARG A 7 -2.88 -10.07 0.73
CA ARG A 7 -2.69 -9.27 1.92
C ARG A 7 -1.92 -10.04 2.99
N TYR A 8 -0.82 -9.46 3.45
CA TYR A 8 -0.02 -9.95 4.56
C TYR A 8 -0.24 -9.06 5.78
N LEU A 9 -0.40 -9.67 6.95
CA LEU A 9 -0.47 -8.95 8.22
C LEU A 9 0.86 -9.07 8.93
N VAL A 10 1.61 -7.97 8.99
CA VAL A 10 2.95 -7.93 9.56
C VAL A 10 2.91 -7.17 10.89
N LYS A 11 3.15 -7.88 11.99
CA LYS A 11 3.22 -7.27 13.32
C LYS A 11 4.56 -6.54 13.50
N VAL A 12 4.50 -5.26 13.83
CA VAL A 12 5.68 -4.45 14.14
C VAL A 12 5.37 -3.63 15.39
N GLY A 13 6.01 -3.98 16.50
CA GLY A 13 5.74 -3.33 17.77
C GLY A 13 4.29 -3.48 18.21
N LYS A 14 3.65 -2.34 18.53
CA LYS A 14 2.23 -2.27 18.89
C LYS A 14 1.29 -2.34 17.67
N HIS A 15 1.78 -2.02 16.47
CA HIS A 15 0.96 -1.93 15.26
C HIS A 15 0.99 -3.20 14.42
N THR A 16 0.03 -3.32 13.52
CA THR A 16 -0.02 -4.35 12.49
C THR A 16 -0.11 -3.64 11.15
N PHE A 17 0.85 -3.90 10.27
CA PHE A 17 0.84 -3.39 8.92
C PHE A 17 0.09 -4.36 8.02
N GLU A 18 -0.85 -3.84 7.24
CA GLU A 18 -1.47 -4.54 6.13
C GLU A 18 -0.61 -4.31 4.88
N VAL A 19 0.16 -5.32 4.49
CA VAL A 19 1.00 -5.26 3.29
C VAL A 19 0.29 -5.96 2.15
N ASP A 20 -0.18 -5.19 1.18
CA ASP A 20 -0.82 -5.68 -0.03
C ASP A 20 0.23 -5.85 -1.14
N GLU A 21 0.39 -7.09 -1.61
CA GLU A 21 1.11 -7.39 -2.85
C GLU A 21 0.09 -7.52 -3.99
N PHE A 22 0.17 -6.60 -4.96
CA PHE A 22 -0.77 -6.56 -6.06
C PHE A 22 -0.34 -7.50 -7.19
N GLY A 23 -1.32 -8.13 -7.83
CA GLY A 23 -1.18 -9.03 -8.97
C GLY A 23 -1.83 -8.49 -10.24
N GLY A 24 -1.85 -9.32 -11.29
CA GLY A 24 -2.47 -8.97 -12.57
C GLY A 24 -1.85 -7.72 -13.21
N GLU A 25 -2.69 -6.77 -13.64
CA GLU A 25 -2.25 -5.50 -14.23
C GLU A 25 -1.56 -4.57 -13.23
N ASN A 26 -1.69 -4.86 -11.93
CA ASN A 26 -1.02 -4.13 -10.85
C ASN A 26 0.22 -4.86 -10.32
N ALA A 27 0.68 -5.91 -11.00
CA ALA A 27 1.83 -6.70 -10.56
C ALA A 27 3.11 -5.86 -10.39
N GLY A 28 3.83 -6.10 -9.30
CA GLY A 28 5.05 -5.38 -8.93
C GLY A 28 4.82 -4.18 -8.01
N LEU A 29 3.56 -3.80 -7.77
CA LEU A 29 3.20 -2.83 -6.74
C LEU A 29 3.02 -3.51 -5.39
N GLN A 30 3.63 -2.94 -4.36
CA GLN A 30 3.45 -3.35 -2.96
C GLN A 30 3.10 -2.08 -2.15
N ILE A 31 2.06 -2.16 -1.33
CA ILE A 31 1.61 -1.05 -0.48
C ILE A 31 1.47 -1.58 0.95
N ALA A 32 1.97 -0.83 1.92
CA ALA A 32 1.76 -1.10 3.33
C ALA A 32 0.91 -0.01 3.95
N GLU A 33 -0.16 -0.41 4.64
CA GLU A 33 -1.06 0.47 5.38
C GLU A 33 -0.98 0.14 6.88
N VAL A 34 -1.01 1.17 7.71
CA VAL A 34 -1.06 1.03 9.17
C VAL A 34 -2.10 2.00 9.72
N GLU A 35 -3.01 1.46 10.52
CA GLU A 35 -4.01 2.25 11.24
C GLU A 35 -3.38 2.82 12.51
N LEU A 36 -3.55 4.13 12.71
CA LEU A 36 -3.12 4.86 13.89
C LEU A 36 -4.35 5.46 14.59
N GLU A 37 -4.31 5.56 15.91
CA GLU A 37 -5.36 6.20 16.70
C GLU A 37 -5.40 7.73 16.48
N SER A 38 -4.28 8.33 16.09
CA SER A 38 -4.18 9.74 15.68
C SER A 38 -2.99 9.98 14.75
N GLU A 39 -3.01 11.09 14.01
CA GLU A 39 -1.89 11.50 13.12
C GLU A 39 -0.58 11.76 13.88
N GLU A 40 -0.67 12.11 15.17
CA GLU A 40 0.48 12.37 16.04
C GLU A 40 1.02 11.08 16.71
N GLU A 41 0.34 9.95 16.51
CA GLU A 41 0.75 8.69 17.10
C GLU A 41 2.07 8.22 16.48
N SER A 42 3.08 8.04 17.34
CA SER A 42 4.32 7.40 16.90
C SER A 42 4.12 5.91 16.64
N TYR A 43 4.71 5.45 15.53
CA TYR A 43 4.77 4.04 15.15
C TYR A 43 6.21 3.62 14.87
N GLU A 44 6.47 2.32 15.04
CA GLU A 44 7.77 1.74 14.70
C GLU A 44 7.88 1.60 13.19
N LYS A 45 8.79 2.35 12.56
CA LYS A 45 9.03 2.30 11.12
C LYS A 45 9.98 1.15 10.77
N PRO A 46 9.51 0.06 10.16
CA PRO A 46 10.37 -1.05 9.81
C PRO A 46 11.27 -0.70 8.61
N GLY A 47 12.46 -1.30 8.55
CA GLY A 47 13.45 -1.01 7.49
C GLY A 47 13.03 -1.39 6.08
N TRP A 48 11.99 -2.20 5.92
CA TRP A 48 11.39 -2.55 4.64
C TRP A 48 10.34 -1.54 4.16
N LEU A 49 9.90 -0.61 5.02
CA LEU A 49 8.92 0.40 4.63
C LEU A 49 9.55 1.41 3.68
N GLY A 50 8.94 1.57 2.51
CA GLY A 50 9.40 2.48 1.48
C GLY A 50 9.04 3.95 1.75
N HIS A 51 8.83 4.68 0.66
CA HIS A 51 8.36 6.06 0.70
C HIS A 51 6.91 6.13 1.19
N GLU A 52 6.60 7.21 1.91
CA GLU A 52 5.23 7.47 2.34
C GLU A 52 4.39 7.92 1.15
N VAL A 53 3.22 7.30 0.98
CA VAL A 53 2.27 7.58 -0.10
C VAL A 53 0.90 7.98 0.43
N THR A 54 0.79 8.26 1.73
CA THR A 54 -0.45 8.70 2.38
C THR A 54 -1.02 9.92 1.66
N GLY A 55 -2.31 9.91 1.36
CA GLY A 55 -2.98 10.98 0.62
C GLY A 55 -2.74 10.99 -0.90
N ASN A 56 -1.84 10.15 -1.43
CA ASN A 56 -1.63 10.06 -2.87
C ASN A 56 -2.69 9.17 -3.52
N VAL A 57 -3.68 9.82 -4.14
CA VAL A 57 -4.82 9.17 -4.79
C VAL A 57 -4.45 8.09 -5.81
N ARG A 58 -3.24 8.14 -6.40
CA ARG A 58 -2.80 7.13 -7.37
C ARG A 58 -2.70 5.74 -6.74
N TYR A 59 -2.37 5.66 -5.46
CA TYR A 59 -2.20 4.40 -4.73
C TYR A 59 -3.51 3.85 -4.15
N TYR A 60 -4.64 4.54 -4.36
CA TYR A 60 -5.93 4.09 -3.85
C TYR A 60 -6.49 2.97 -4.74
N ASN A 61 -7.18 2.00 -4.14
CA ASN A 61 -7.82 0.91 -4.87
C ASN A 61 -8.81 1.42 -5.94
N SER A 62 -9.52 2.52 -5.67
CA SER A 62 -10.41 3.13 -6.67
C SER A 62 -9.67 3.60 -7.91
N TYR A 63 -8.49 4.21 -7.73
CA TYR A 63 -7.63 4.65 -8.84
C TYR A 63 -6.98 3.47 -9.55
N LEU A 64 -6.37 2.54 -8.82
CA LEU A 64 -5.72 1.32 -9.36
C LEU A 64 -6.69 0.43 -10.15
N SER A 65 -7.98 0.48 -9.85
CA SER A 65 -9.01 -0.27 -10.58
C SER A 65 -9.35 0.30 -11.96
N ILE A 66 -8.92 1.54 -12.23
CA ILE A 66 -9.15 2.31 -13.46
C ILE A 66 -7.83 2.56 -14.21
N HIS A 67 -6.75 2.82 -13.48
CA HIS A 67 -5.41 3.15 -13.97
C HIS A 67 -4.39 2.18 -13.38
N PRO A 68 -4.26 0.98 -13.95
CA PRO A 68 -3.40 -0.07 -13.40
C PRO A 68 -1.93 0.35 -13.36
N TYR A 69 -1.20 -0.17 -12.36
CA TYR A 69 0.20 0.17 -12.12
C TYR A 69 1.10 -0.01 -13.34
N ARG A 70 0.82 -1.01 -14.18
CA ARG A 70 1.57 -1.25 -15.42
C ARG A 70 1.60 -0.03 -16.36
N GLU A 71 0.60 0.83 -16.33
CA GLU A 71 0.50 2.04 -17.17
C GLU A 71 1.28 3.23 -16.60
N TRP A 72 1.79 3.15 -15.36
CA TRP A 72 2.38 4.31 -14.68
C TRP A 72 3.78 4.66 -15.21
N ALA A 73 4.47 3.70 -15.86
CA ALA A 73 5.80 3.88 -16.40
C ALA A 73 5.82 4.61 -17.76
N GLU A 74 4.66 4.85 -18.38
CA GLU A 74 4.53 5.55 -19.67
C GLU A 74 4.21 7.06 -19.54
N GLN A 75 4.59 7.70 -18.42
CA GLN A 75 4.48 9.16 -18.24
C GLN A 75 5.80 9.84 -17.88
#